data_AF-A0A946P733-F1
#
_entry.id   AF-A0A946P733-F1
#
_cell.length_a   1.000
_cell.length_b   1.000
_cell.length_c   1.000
_cell.angle_alpha   90.00
_cell.angle_beta   90.00
_cell.angle_gamma   90.00
#
_symmetry.space_group_name_H-M   'P 1'
#
loop_
_entity.id
_entity.type
_entity.pdbx_description
1 polymer ?
#
loop_
_entity_poly.entity_id
_entity_poly.type
_entity_poly.pdbx_seq_one_letter_code
_entity_poly.pdbx_strand_id
1 'polypeptide(L)'
;MELTQSDARKLFLKQQGLLRDNEFGRGKNATNKAIQRLSYVQIDTISVINRAHEHVLYNRVANYNPTHLESLVQEREIFEYWSHAAAFLPFKDYRYSLPVMKGFRSTRQCDENLKAKVLARIHSEGPLQSRDFEDTSGRKRGGWWEWKPAKRVLEHLF
;
A
#
# COMPACT_ATOMS: atom_id res chain seq x y z
N MET A 1 32.01 15.33 -11.34
CA MET A 1 30.95 16.34 -11.06
C MET A 1 30.71 16.32 -9.57
N GLU A 2 31.02 17.41 -8.85
CA GLU A 2 30.75 17.54 -7.41
C GLU A 2 29.42 18.29 -7.21
N LEU A 3 28.60 17.83 -6.25
CA LEU A 3 27.32 18.45 -5.89
C LEU A 3 27.45 19.13 -4.52
N THR A 4 27.05 20.40 -4.42
CA THR A 4 26.97 21.06 -3.12
C THR A 4 25.73 20.58 -2.35
N GLN A 5 25.69 20.83 -1.03
CA GLN A 5 24.50 20.52 -0.23
C GLN A 5 23.24 21.27 -0.73
N SER A 6 23.41 22.50 -1.24
CA SER A 6 22.32 23.29 -1.81
C SER A 6 21.76 22.63 -3.07
N ASP A 7 22.64 22.12 -3.94
CA ASP A 7 22.24 21.41 -5.15
C ASP A 7 21.51 20.11 -4.82
N ALA A 8 22.04 19.34 -3.86
CA ALA A 8 21.41 18.10 -3.41
C ALA A 8 19.98 18.35 -2.87
N ARG A 9 19.78 19.40 -2.05
CA ARG A 9 18.44 19.77 -1.54
C ARG A 9 17.48 20.15 -2.67
N LYS A 10 17.92 20.96 -3.62
CA LYS A 10 17.10 21.34 -4.78
C LYS A 10 16.73 20.13 -5.62
N LEU A 11 17.68 19.23 -5.89
CA LEU A 11 17.43 17.99 -6.62
C LEU A 11 16.42 17.10 -5.88
N PHE A 12 16.55 16.97 -4.56
CA PHE A 12 15.61 16.21 -3.74
C PHE A 12 14.19 16.80 -3.82
N LEU A 13 14.03 18.10 -3.56
CA LEU A 13 12.71 18.76 -3.64
C LEU A 13 12.11 18.68 -5.05
N LYS A 14 12.94 18.79 -6.09
CA LYS A 14 12.52 18.63 -7.49
C LYS A 14 11.99 17.22 -7.73
N GLN A 15 12.74 16.21 -7.32
CA GLN A 15 12.36 14.82 -7.53
C GLN A 15 11.11 14.43 -6.73
N GLN A 16 10.91 15.07 -5.57
CA GLN A 16 9.73 14.90 -4.72
C GLN A 16 8.49 15.64 -5.25
N GLY A 17 8.62 16.49 -6.28
CA GLY A 17 7.51 17.27 -6.82
C GLY A 17 7.08 18.43 -5.90
N LEU A 18 8.02 19.01 -5.16
CA LEU A 18 7.76 20.03 -4.12
C LEU A 18 8.36 21.40 -4.46
N LEU A 19 9.00 21.56 -5.63
CA LEU A 19 9.57 22.86 -6.03
C LEU A 19 8.57 23.78 -6.72
N ARG A 20 7.49 23.23 -7.29
CA ARG A 20 6.49 23.97 -8.05
C ARG A 20 5.12 23.50 -7.64
N ASP A 21 4.20 24.45 -7.50
CA ASP A 21 2.80 24.12 -7.29
C ASP A 21 2.27 23.37 -8.52
N ASN A 22 1.45 22.35 -8.26
CA ASN A 22 0.75 21.57 -9.29
C ASN A 22 1.66 20.93 -10.34
N GLU A 23 2.88 20.52 -9.98
CA GLU A 23 3.82 19.87 -10.92
C GLU A 23 3.19 18.70 -11.69
N PHE A 24 2.29 17.97 -11.05
CA PHE A 24 1.61 16.81 -11.64
C PHE A 24 0.27 17.13 -12.31
N GLY A 25 -0.22 18.37 -12.18
CA GLY A 25 -1.55 18.79 -12.60
C GLY A 25 -2.58 18.72 -11.47
N ARG A 26 -3.83 18.38 -11.81
CA ARG A 26 -4.97 18.35 -10.89
C ARG A 26 -5.75 17.03 -10.97
N GLY A 27 -6.39 16.63 -9.87
CA GLY A 27 -7.31 15.48 -9.84
C GLY A 27 -6.62 14.11 -9.92
N LYS A 28 -7.42 13.05 -10.15
CA LYS A 28 -6.99 11.64 -10.14
C LYS A 28 -5.77 11.34 -11.01
N ASN A 29 -5.75 11.86 -12.25
CA ASN A 29 -4.63 11.62 -13.17
C ASN A 29 -3.31 12.22 -12.63
N ALA A 30 -3.38 13.37 -11.95
CA ALA A 30 -2.22 13.97 -11.29
C ALA A 30 -1.81 13.18 -10.04
N THR A 31 -2.76 12.60 -9.30
CA THR A 31 -2.49 11.66 -8.21
C THR A 31 -1.70 10.45 -8.70
N ASN A 32 -2.12 9.82 -9.82
CA ASN A 32 -1.37 8.72 -10.42
C ASN A 32 0.05 9.16 -10.81
N LYS A 33 0.20 10.30 -11.50
CA LYS A 33 1.53 10.85 -11.86
C LYS A 33 2.42 11.10 -10.65
N ALA A 34 1.86 11.60 -9.54
CA ALA A 34 2.60 11.81 -8.30
C ALA A 34 3.10 10.49 -7.72
N ILE A 35 2.23 9.46 -7.64
CA ILE A 35 2.62 8.12 -7.17
C ILE A 35 3.68 7.51 -8.09
N GLN A 36 3.55 7.65 -9.41
CA GLN A 36 4.55 7.18 -10.38
C GLN A 36 5.89 7.91 -10.26
N ARG A 37 5.90 9.18 -9.86
CA ARG A 37 7.13 9.95 -9.61
C ARG A 37 7.81 9.52 -8.31
N LEU A 38 7.04 9.35 -7.25
CA LEU A 38 7.54 8.96 -5.93
C LEU A 38 7.94 7.49 -5.88
N SER A 39 7.32 6.66 -6.72
CA SER A 39 7.44 5.20 -6.79
C SER A 39 7.04 4.45 -5.51
N TYR A 40 6.71 5.18 -4.45
CA TYR A 40 6.38 4.65 -3.13
C TYR A 40 5.65 5.71 -2.31
N VAL A 41 4.46 5.37 -1.78
CA VAL A 41 3.74 6.18 -0.81
C VAL A 41 3.30 5.28 0.34
N GLN A 42 3.94 5.44 1.52
CA GLN A 42 3.67 4.60 2.68
C GLN A 42 2.24 4.78 3.21
N ILE A 43 1.55 3.66 3.43
CA ILE A 43 0.25 3.60 4.08
C ILE A 43 0.46 3.72 5.59
N ASP A 44 -0.33 4.56 6.22
CA ASP A 44 -0.32 4.80 7.66
C ASP A 44 -1.71 4.48 8.24
N THR A 45 -1.72 3.84 9.39
CA THR A 45 -2.92 3.47 10.13
C THR A 45 -3.35 4.54 11.13
N ILE A 46 -2.44 5.44 11.53
CA ILE A 46 -2.72 6.53 12.47
C ILE A 46 -3.43 7.66 11.73
N SER A 47 -4.53 8.16 12.29
CA SER A 47 -5.45 9.11 11.64
C SER A 47 -5.99 10.16 12.62
N VAL A 48 -5.12 10.77 13.42
CA VAL A 48 -5.54 11.83 14.38
C VAL A 48 -6.10 13.05 13.66
N ILE A 49 -5.49 13.46 12.54
CA ILE A 49 -6.00 14.53 11.65
C ILE A 49 -6.42 13.89 10.33
N ASN A 50 -5.45 13.28 9.65
CA ASN A 50 -5.65 12.38 8.53
C ASN A 50 -4.42 11.46 8.43
N ARG A 51 -4.47 10.45 7.57
CA ARG A 51 -3.36 9.50 7.38
C ARG A 51 -2.21 10.16 6.62
N ALA A 52 -0.97 9.74 6.90
CA ALA A 52 0.22 10.38 6.34
C ALA A 52 0.25 10.39 4.79
N HIS A 53 -0.19 9.32 4.12
CA HIS A 53 -0.26 9.26 2.65
C HIS A 53 -1.23 10.27 2.05
N GLU A 54 -2.32 10.58 2.75
CA GLU A 54 -3.27 11.61 2.31
C GLU A 54 -2.59 12.97 2.29
N HIS A 55 -1.81 13.30 3.31
CA HIS A 55 -1.03 14.54 3.36
C HIS A 55 0.07 14.59 2.27
N VAL A 56 0.74 13.46 2.00
CA VAL A 56 1.75 13.37 0.94
C VAL A 56 1.15 13.77 -0.42
N LEU A 57 -0.04 13.29 -0.73
CA LEU A 57 -0.70 13.55 -2.02
C LEU A 57 -1.38 14.91 -2.06
N TYR A 58 -2.03 15.33 -0.97
CA TYR A 58 -2.66 16.64 -0.84
C TYR A 58 -1.65 17.79 -1.11
N ASN A 59 -0.43 17.68 -0.57
CA ASN A 59 0.61 18.69 -0.76
C ASN A 59 1.23 18.73 -2.17
N ARG A 60 0.90 17.77 -3.05
CA ARG A 60 1.49 17.64 -4.40
C ARG A 60 0.48 17.83 -5.52
N VAL A 61 -0.80 17.62 -5.24
CA VAL A 61 -1.84 17.52 -6.27
C VAL A 61 -3.01 18.43 -5.92
N ALA A 62 -3.23 19.47 -6.73
CA ALA A 62 -4.44 20.27 -6.59
C ALA A 62 -5.70 19.42 -6.82
N ASN A 63 -6.73 19.72 -6.04
CA ASN A 63 -8.00 19.00 -6.04
C ASN A 63 -7.82 17.50 -5.77
N TYR A 64 -6.83 17.15 -4.94
CA TYR A 64 -6.71 15.79 -4.42
C TYR A 64 -7.96 15.41 -3.62
N ASN A 65 -8.46 14.19 -3.84
CA ASN A 65 -9.56 13.60 -3.09
C ASN A 65 -9.17 12.15 -2.74
N PRO A 66 -9.43 11.67 -1.51
CA PRO A 66 -9.10 10.29 -1.12
C PRO A 66 -9.68 9.20 -2.04
N THR A 67 -10.84 9.45 -2.67
CA THR A 67 -11.44 8.53 -3.65
C THR A 67 -10.57 8.27 -4.88
N HIS A 68 -9.56 9.12 -5.14
CA HIS A 68 -8.60 8.87 -6.20
C HIS A 68 -7.80 7.59 -5.95
N LEU A 69 -7.37 7.32 -4.72
CA LEU A 69 -6.61 6.12 -4.39
C LEU A 69 -7.43 4.86 -4.65
N GLU A 70 -8.67 4.83 -4.17
CA GLU A 70 -9.59 3.72 -4.40
C GLU A 70 -9.82 3.50 -5.90
N SER A 71 -10.09 4.57 -6.66
CA SER A 71 -10.28 4.49 -8.11
C SER A 71 -9.04 3.94 -8.82
N LEU A 72 -7.86 4.40 -8.45
CA LEU A 72 -6.60 3.97 -9.08
C LEU A 72 -6.25 2.51 -8.75
N VAL A 73 -6.59 2.03 -7.55
CA VAL A 73 -6.46 0.61 -7.21
C VAL A 73 -7.43 -0.23 -8.03
N GLN A 74 -8.70 0.18 -8.13
CA GLN A 74 -9.72 -0.50 -8.93
C GLN A 74 -9.35 -0.56 -10.42
N GLU A 75 -8.77 0.53 -10.95
CA GLU A 75 -8.29 0.65 -12.34
C GLU A 75 -6.95 -0.06 -12.58
N ARG A 76 -6.31 -0.61 -11.54
CA ARG A 76 -4.98 -1.24 -11.60
C ARG A 76 -3.88 -0.31 -12.10
N GLU A 77 -4.00 0.97 -11.81
CA GLU A 77 -2.94 1.96 -12.03
C GLU A 77 -1.90 1.93 -10.89
N ILE A 78 -2.37 1.59 -9.68
CA ILE A 78 -1.55 1.39 -8.48
C ILE A 78 -1.98 0.10 -7.77
N PHE A 79 -1.14 -0.38 -6.85
CA PHE A 79 -1.47 -1.51 -5.97
C PHE A 79 -0.89 -1.28 -4.57
N GLU A 80 -1.45 -2.01 -3.60
CA GLU A 80 -0.93 -2.05 -2.23
C GLU A 80 -0.06 -3.28 -2.04
N TYR A 81 1.12 -3.11 -1.44
CA TYR A 81 1.96 -4.25 -1.04
C TYR A 81 2.95 -3.89 0.07
N TRP A 82 3.50 -4.92 0.72
CA TRP A 82 4.64 -4.78 1.62
C TRP A 82 5.93 -4.57 0.81
N SER A 83 6.41 -3.33 0.78
CA SER A 83 7.79 -3.02 0.38
C SER A 83 8.63 -2.84 1.66
N HIS A 84 9.32 -1.72 1.83
CA HIS A 84 9.90 -1.35 3.13
C HIS A 84 8.82 -1.26 4.23
N ALA A 85 7.63 -0.76 3.87
CA ALA A 85 6.39 -0.86 4.64
C ALA A 85 5.20 -1.05 3.68
N ALA A 86 3.99 -1.19 4.23
CA ALA A 86 2.77 -1.18 3.42
C ALA A 86 2.69 0.15 2.66
N ALA A 87 2.50 0.09 1.35
CA ALA A 87 2.55 1.26 0.51
C ALA A 87 1.69 1.13 -0.75
N PHE A 88 1.27 2.27 -1.29
CA PHE A 88 0.81 2.38 -2.67
C PHE A 88 2.03 2.43 -3.61
N LEU A 89 2.02 1.56 -4.61
CA LEU A 89 3.08 1.37 -5.60
C LEU A 89 2.51 1.48 -7.02
N PRO A 90 3.27 1.99 -8.00
CA PRO A 90 2.83 2.00 -9.40
C PRO A 90 2.65 0.59 -9.95
N PHE A 91 1.52 0.28 -10.59
CA PHE A 91 1.25 -1.09 -11.08
C PHE A 91 2.25 -1.55 -12.15
N LYS A 92 2.82 -0.62 -12.94
CA LYS A 92 3.92 -0.91 -13.88
C LYS A 92 5.13 -1.59 -13.22
N ASP A 93 5.30 -1.41 -11.92
CA ASP A 93 6.41 -1.94 -11.12
C ASP A 93 6.04 -3.24 -10.37
N TYR A 94 4.80 -3.75 -10.54
CA TYR A 94 4.29 -4.95 -9.85
C TYR A 94 5.21 -6.17 -10.01
N ARG A 95 5.84 -6.33 -11.18
CA ARG A 95 6.77 -7.42 -11.47
C ARG A 95 7.95 -7.51 -10.49
N TYR A 96 8.34 -6.40 -9.87
CA TYR A 96 9.41 -6.35 -8.89
C TYR A 96 8.98 -6.87 -7.51
N SER A 97 7.68 -6.93 -7.23
CA SER A 97 7.14 -7.51 -6.00
C SER A 97 7.02 -9.04 -6.07
N LEU A 98 6.93 -9.63 -7.27
CA LEU A 98 6.76 -11.08 -7.45
C LEU A 98 7.86 -11.94 -6.79
N PRO A 99 9.16 -11.62 -6.91
CA PRO A 99 10.20 -12.39 -6.24
C PRO A 99 10.10 -12.30 -4.71
N VAL A 100 9.69 -11.14 -4.19
CA VAL A 100 9.49 -10.89 -2.76
C VAL A 100 8.31 -11.73 -2.26
N MET A 101 7.16 -11.68 -2.94
CA MET A 101 5.99 -12.53 -2.66
C MET A 101 6.36 -14.02 -2.65
N LYS A 102 7.11 -14.47 -3.66
CA LYS A 102 7.58 -15.86 -3.75
C LYS A 102 8.45 -16.25 -2.57
N GLY A 103 9.41 -15.40 -2.19
CA GLY A 103 10.29 -15.62 -1.04
C GLY A 103 9.54 -15.66 0.29
N PHE A 104 8.55 -14.78 0.50
CA PHE A 104 7.69 -14.82 1.68
C PHE A 104 6.88 -16.11 1.75
N ARG A 105 6.31 -16.55 0.62
CA ARG A 105 5.53 -17.80 0.55
C ARG A 105 6.40 -19.04 0.80
N SER A 106 7.64 -19.07 0.29
CA SER A 106 8.53 -20.22 0.46
C SER A 106 9.10 -20.34 1.88
N THR A 107 9.20 -19.24 2.63
CA THR A 107 9.83 -19.22 3.97
C THR A 107 8.82 -19.33 5.12
N ARG A 108 7.53 -19.14 4.86
CA ARG A 108 6.49 -19.14 5.90
C ARG A 108 5.48 -20.26 5.68
N GLN A 109 5.38 -21.15 6.65
CA GLN A 109 4.34 -22.18 6.66
C GLN A 109 2.94 -21.56 6.74
N CYS A 110 2.03 -22.13 5.96
CA CYS A 110 0.62 -21.77 5.91
C CYS A 110 -0.22 -23.03 6.10
N ASP A 111 -1.33 -22.93 6.82
CA ASP A 111 -2.30 -24.02 6.92
C ASP A 111 -3.07 -24.09 5.59
N GLU A 112 -2.77 -25.10 4.77
CA GLU A 112 -3.38 -25.26 3.44
C GLU A 112 -4.89 -25.50 3.50
N ASN A 113 -5.41 -26.15 4.55
CA ASN A 113 -6.84 -26.34 4.71
C ASN A 113 -7.54 -25.02 5.03
N LEU A 114 -6.95 -24.20 5.91
CA LEU A 114 -7.48 -22.88 6.22
C LEU A 114 -7.35 -21.93 5.02
N LYS A 115 -6.23 -21.99 4.29
CA LYS A 115 -6.02 -21.23 3.05
C LYS A 115 -7.07 -21.54 1.99
N ALA A 116 -7.40 -22.82 1.78
CA ALA A 116 -8.47 -23.20 0.88
C ALA A 116 -9.84 -22.61 1.30
N LYS A 117 -10.16 -22.65 2.60
CA LYS A 117 -11.39 -22.04 3.14
C LYS A 117 -11.43 -20.52 2.97
N VAL A 118 -10.31 -19.83 3.22
CA VAL A 118 -10.19 -18.38 3.04
C VAL A 118 -10.39 -17.99 1.57
N LEU A 119 -9.70 -18.67 0.65
CA LEU A 119 -9.85 -18.44 -0.78
C LEU A 119 -11.29 -18.72 -1.26
N ALA A 120 -11.91 -19.81 -0.80
CA ALA A 120 -13.29 -20.15 -1.15
C ALA A 120 -14.27 -19.03 -0.78
N ARG A 121 -14.15 -18.47 0.44
CA ARG A 121 -14.98 -17.34 0.88
C ARG A 121 -14.75 -16.09 0.05
N ILE A 122 -13.50 -15.73 -0.25
CA ILE A 122 -13.20 -14.56 -1.10
C ILE A 122 -13.79 -14.74 -2.50
N HIS A 123 -13.73 -15.95 -3.06
CA HIS A 123 -14.35 -16.25 -4.35
C HIS A 123 -15.87 -16.16 -4.34
N SER A 124 -16.55 -16.60 -3.27
CA SER A 124 -18.02 -16.60 -3.19
C SER A 124 -18.62 -15.28 -2.74
N GLU A 125 -17.97 -14.58 -1.81
CA GLU A 125 -18.50 -13.38 -1.14
C GLU A 125 -17.90 -12.08 -1.70
N GLY A 126 -16.82 -12.17 -2.48
CA GLY A 126 -16.09 -11.02 -3.00
C GLY A 126 -15.00 -10.52 -2.03
N PRO A 127 -14.62 -9.23 -2.10
CA PRO A 127 -13.56 -8.68 -1.24
C PRO A 127 -13.90 -8.78 0.25
N LEU A 128 -13.07 -9.48 1.00
CA LEU A 128 -13.20 -9.64 2.45
C LEU A 128 -12.01 -9.03 3.18
N GLN A 129 -12.27 -8.46 4.35
CA GLN A 129 -11.26 -7.95 5.27
C GLN A 129 -10.88 -9.01 6.31
N SER A 130 -9.73 -8.82 6.96
CA SER A 130 -9.31 -9.65 8.10
C SER A 130 -10.43 -9.80 9.14
N ARG A 131 -11.18 -8.73 9.44
CA ARG A 131 -12.25 -8.74 10.45
C ARG A 131 -13.38 -9.73 10.15
N ASP A 132 -13.61 -10.07 8.88
CA ASP A 132 -14.71 -10.93 8.43
C ASP A 132 -14.43 -12.43 8.68
N PHE A 133 -13.23 -12.77 9.13
CA PHE A 133 -12.84 -14.13 9.52
C PHE A 133 -12.82 -14.25 11.04
N GLU A 134 -13.85 -14.79 11.66
CA GLU A 134 -13.90 -14.98 13.11
C GLU A 134 -12.84 -15.99 13.60
N ASP A 135 -12.35 -15.79 14.82
CA ASP A 135 -11.50 -16.76 15.50
C ASP A 135 -12.37 -17.60 16.43
N THR A 136 -12.66 -18.82 16.01
CA THR A 136 -13.51 -19.76 16.77
C THR A 136 -12.72 -20.51 17.86
N SER A 137 -11.43 -20.24 18.04
CA SER A 137 -10.58 -20.96 19.01
C SER A 137 -10.79 -20.54 20.48
N GLY A 138 -11.62 -19.51 20.73
CA GLY A 138 -11.90 -18.99 22.08
C GLY A 138 -10.69 -18.31 22.75
N ARG A 139 -9.59 -18.09 22.02
CA ARG A 139 -8.42 -17.38 22.54
C ARG A 139 -8.75 -15.92 22.79
N LYS A 140 -8.39 -15.39 23.97
CA LYS A 140 -8.43 -13.95 24.23
C LYS A 140 -7.50 -13.25 23.25
N ARG A 141 -7.95 -12.12 22.67
CA ARG A 141 -7.09 -11.23 21.86
C ARG A 141 -5.91 -10.79 22.75
N GLY A 142 -4.71 -11.26 22.47
CA GLY A 142 -3.50 -10.76 23.14
C GLY A 142 -2.95 -9.51 22.48
N GLY A 143 -1.63 -9.30 22.58
CA GLY A 143 -0.96 -8.10 22.10
C GLY A 143 -1.14 -7.84 20.60
N TRP A 144 -0.76 -6.66 20.13
CA TRP A 144 -0.91 -6.22 18.73
C TRP A 144 -0.40 -7.24 17.68
N TRP A 145 0.57 -8.07 18.05
CA TRP A 145 1.21 -9.07 17.19
C TRP A 145 0.60 -10.48 17.27
N GLU A 146 -0.41 -10.70 18.11
CA GLU A 146 -1.11 -11.98 18.21
C GLU A 146 -2.18 -12.10 17.13
N TRP A 147 -1.72 -12.43 15.92
CA TRP A 147 -2.61 -12.59 14.78
C TRP A 147 -3.40 -13.89 14.84
N LYS A 148 -4.71 -13.78 14.63
CA LYS A 148 -5.58 -14.93 14.40
C LYS A 148 -5.11 -15.76 13.18
N PRO A 149 -5.38 -17.07 13.15
CA PRO A 149 -4.94 -17.95 12.05
C PRO A 149 -5.30 -17.42 10.65
N ALA A 150 -6.53 -16.92 10.47
CA ALA A 150 -6.98 -16.35 9.20
C ALA A 150 -6.15 -15.12 8.77
N LYS A 151 -5.72 -14.27 9.71
CA LYS A 151 -4.87 -13.10 9.39
C LYS A 151 -3.50 -13.55 8.90
N ARG A 152 -2.91 -14.61 9.48
CA ARG A 152 -1.65 -15.19 9.00
C ARG A 152 -1.77 -15.72 7.57
N VAL A 153 -2.91 -16.37 7.26
CA VAL A 153 -3.20 -16.85 5.91
C VAL A 153 -3.35 -15.68 4.93
N LEU A 154 -4.11 -14.64 5.29
CA LEU A 154 -4.26 -13.44 4.46
C LEU A 154 -2.91 -12.78 4.17
N GLU A 155 -2.03 -12.66 5.19
CA GLU A 155 -0.66 -12.13 5.02
C GLU A 155 0.25 -13.03 4.18
N HIS A 156 -0.01 -14.35 4.13
CA HIS A 156 0.69 -15.26 3.23
C HIS A 156 0.19 -15.14 1.77
N LEU A 157 -1.08 -14.78 1.59
CA LEU A 157 -1.70 -14.61 0.28
C LEU A 157 -1.45 -13.23 -0.35
N PHE A 158 -1.32 -12.19 0.50
CA PHE A 158 -1.02 -10.81 0.13
C PHE A 158 0.33 -10.67 -0.59
#